data_AF-N1WF01-F1
#
_entry.id   AF-N1WF01-F1
#
_cell.length_a   1.000
_cell.length_b   1.000
_cell.length_c   1.000
_cell.angle_alpha   90.00
_cell.angle_beta   90.00
_cell.angle_gamma   90.00
#
_symmetry.space_group_name_H-M   'P 1'
#
loop_
_entity.id
_entity.type
_entity.pdbx_description
1 polymer ?
#
loop_
_entity_poly.entity_id
_entity_poly.type
_entity_poly.pdbx_seq_one_letter_code
_entity_poly.pdbx_strand_id
1 'polypeptide(L)'
;MLKVLAKANGMSDFIEKWVNFIVRNQRNTSRKDCPIALFSGEISHLSQFDSYRNKAVHHVLDTVETCILKFAPNLRPELVKSLSYELYMSYLGGLRLYALTKDRKVIERMKSQMIASAERLVKS
;
A
#
# COMPACT_ATOMS: atom_id res chain seq x y z
N MET A 1 3.86 1.83 8.11
CA MET A 1 4.77 2.26 7.02
C MET A 1 5.99 3.01 7.55
N LEU A 2 5.84 4.13 8.28
CA LEU A 2 6.99 4.94 8.77
C LEU A 2 8.03 4.16 9.60
N LYS A 3 7.59 3.24 10.48
CA LYS A 3 8.51 2.35 11.24
C LYS A 3 9.41 1.49 10.35
N VAL A 4 8.92 1.14 9.16
CA VAL A 4 9.63 0.34 8.17
C VAL A 4 10.51 1.23 7.30
N LEU A 5 10.01 2.42 6.94
CA LEU A 5 10.71 3.42 6.14
C LEU A 5 12.10 3.73 6.70
N ALA A 6 12.21 3.93 8.02
CA ALA A 6 13.47 4.25 8.69
C ALA A 6 14.54 3.13 8.61
N LYS A 7 14.14 1.91 8.23
CA LYS A 7 15.02 0.73 8.16
C LYS A 7 15.31 0.28 6.74
N ALA A 8 14.78 0.97 5.73
CA ALA A 8 14.87 0.56 4.34
C ALA A 8 15.99 1.32 3.61
N ASN A 9 16.73 0.61 2.77
CA ASN A 9 17.89 1.12 2.02
C ASN A 9 17.52 1.64 0.62
N GLY A 10 16.27 1.46 0.20
CA GLY A 10 15.77 1.86 -1.11
C GLY A 10 14.29 1.51 -1.28
N MET A 11 13.70 1.91 -2.41
CA MET A 11 12.27 1.74 -2.67
C MET A 11 11.84 0.26 -2.67
N SER A 12 12.58 -0.60 -3.37
CA SER A 12 12.24 -2.03 -3.47
C SER A 12 12.33 -2.72 -2.11
N ASP A 13 13.39 -2.44 -1.33
CA ASP A 13 13.56 -2.94 0.04
C ASP A 13 12.47 -2.39 0.99
N PHE A 14 12.06 -1.14 0.83
CA PHE A 14 10.92 -0.57 1.56
C PHE A 14 9.63 -1.33 1.28
N ILE A 15 9.31 -1.58 0.00
CA ILE A 15 8.10 -2.32 -0.41
C ILE A 15 8.08 -3.71 0.21
N GLU A 16 9.20 -4.45 0.12
CA GLU A 16 9.32 -5.77 0.72
C GLU A 16 9.07 -5.73 2.23
N LYS A 17 9.77 -4.84 2.94
CA LYS A 17 9.63 -4.73 4.39
C LYS A 17 8.24 -4.26 4.79
N TRP A 18 7.60 -3.38 4.01
CA TRP A 18 6.25 -2.89 4.29
C TRP A 18 5.25 -4.03 4.19
N VAL A 19 5.25 -4.77 3.07
CA VAL A 19 4.35 -5.90 2.87
C VAL A 19 4.59 -6.98 3.92
N ASN A 20 5.85 -7.34 4.17
CA ASN A 20 6.19 -8.34 5.17
C ASN A 20 5.76 -7.93 6.58
N PHE A 21 5.91 -6.65 6.94
CA PHE A 21 5.44 -6.13 8.23
C PHE A 21 3.93 -6.29 8.40
N ILE A 22 3.15 -5.94 7.39
CA ILE A 22 1.69 -6.09 7.44
C ILE A 22 1.28 -7.56 7.52
N VAL A 23 1.80 -8.41 6.64
CA VAL A 23 1.44 -9.84 6.61
C VAL A 23 1.81 -10.53 7.92
N ARG A 24 2.95 -10.17 8.54
CA ARG A 24 3.35 -10.68 9.86
C ARG A 24 2.40 -10.22 10.96
N ASN A 25 2.04 -8.94 11.00
CA ASN A 25 1.10 -8.43 12.01
C ASN A 25 -0.30 -9.03 11.86
N GLN A 26 -0.69 -9.38 10.65
CA GLN A 26 -1.94 -10.07 10.39
C GLN A 26 -1.87 -11.58 10.65
N ARG A 27 -0.72 -12.18 10.97
CA ARG A 27 -0.58 -13.65 11.09
C ARG A 27 -1.56 -14.27 12.10
N ASN A 28 -1.84 -13.56 13.18
CA ASN A 28 -2.71 -14.03 14.25
C ASN A 28 -4.13 -13.43 14.20
N THR A 29 -4.44 -12.62 13.19
CA THR A 29 -5.78 -12.04 13.00
C THR A 29 -6.62 -12.93 12.10
N SER A 30 -7.93 -13.02 12.34
CA SER A 30 -8.86 -13.67 11.40
C SER A 30 -8.99 -12.86 10.10
N ARG A 31 -8.88 -11.54 10.20
CA ARG A 31 -8.93 -10.59 9.06
C ARG A 31 -7.53 -10.40 8.46
N LYS A 32 -7.31 -10.94 7.26
CA LYS A 32 -6.05 -10.85 6.48
C LYS A 32 -6.08 -9.76 5.38
N ASP A 33 -6.98 -8.79 5.51
CA ASP A 33 -7.21 -7.73 4.51
C ASP A 33 -6.85 -6.35 5.10
N CYS A 34 -6.80 -5.31 4.26
CA CYS A 34 -6.57 -3.94 4.69
C CYS A 34 -7.77 -3.44 5.53
N PRO A 35 -7.58 -3.07 6.82
CA PRO A 35 -8.67 -2.63 7.67
C PRO A 35 -9.43 -1.40 7.15
N ILE A 36 -8.70 -0.46 6.55
CA ILE A 36 -9.28 0.77 5.98
C ILE A 36 -10.17 0.43 4.79
N ALA A 37 -9.74 -0.49 3.92
CA ALA A 37 -10.53 -0.89 2.76
C ALA A 37 -11.77 -1.70 3.17
N LEU A 38 -11.64 -2.61 4.14
CA LEU A 38 -12.79 -3.34 4.70
C LEU A 38 -13.83 -2.37 5.29
N PHE A 39 -13.39 -1.48 6.20
CA PHE A 39 -14.27 -0.49 6.81
C PHE A 39 -14.95 0.40 5.76
N SER A 40 -14.18 0.88 4.78
CA SER A 40 -14.66 1.72 3.68
C SER A 40 -15.73 1.01 2.85
N GLY A 41 -15.58 -0.30 2.62
CA GLY A 41 -16.57 -1.12 1.91
C GLY A 41 -17.83 -1.35 2.74
N GLU A 42 -17.68 -1.71 4.02
CA GLU A 42 -18.79 -1.99 4.95
C GLU A 42 -19.73 -0.78 5.09
N ILE A 43 -19.21 0.44 5.14
CA ILE A 43 -20.00 1.67 5.33
C ILE A 43 -20.28 2.43 4.03
N SER A 44 -19.93 1.88 2.86
CA SER A 44 -19.99 2.58 1.57
C SER A 44 -21.37 3.13 1.20
N HIS A 45 -22.43 2.52 1.72
CA HIS A 45 -23.83 2.91 1.53
C HIS A 45 -24.28 4.05 2.46
N LEU A 46 -23.45 4.48 3.40
CA LEU A 46 -23.78 5.50 4.41
C LEU A 46 -23.05 6.82 4.09
N SER A 47 -23.70 7.69 3.33
CA SER A 47 -23.12 8.96 2.84
C SER A 47 -22.60 9.89 3.94
N GLN A 48 -23.18 9.82 5.15
CA GLN A 48 -22.71 10.56 6.32
C GLN A 48 -21.24 10.27 6.71
N PHE A 49 -20.69 9.15 6.26
CA PHE A 49 -19.29 8.78 6.52
C PHE A 49 -18.34 9.09 5.34
N ASP A 50 -18.83 9.62 4.22
CA ASP A 50 -18.02 9.85 3.02
C ASP A 50 -16.80 10.73 3.30
N SER A 51 -16.99 11.82 4.06
CA SER A 51 -15.88 12.72 4.43
C SER A 51 -14.80 11.99 5.24
N TYR A 52 -15.20 11.16 6.21
CA TYR A 52 -14.27 10.42 7.06
C TYR A 52 -13.54 9.32 6.30
N ARG A 53 -14.26 8.60 5.43
CA ARG A 53 -13.69 7.58 4.54
C ARG A 53 -12.63 8.19 3.63
N ASN A 54 -12.98 9.30 2.97
CA ASN A 54 -12.07 9.98 2.05
C ASN A 54 -10.83 10.50 2.79
N LYS A 55 -11.00 11.10 3.97
CA LYS A 55 -9.87 11.53 4.82
C LYS A 55 -8.95 10.37 5.20
N ALA A 56 -9.49 9.22 5.59
CA ALA A 56 -8.70 8.05 5.95
C ALA A 56 -7.89 7.52 4.75
N VAL A 57 -8.51 7.45 3.56
CA VAL A 57 -7.83 7.03 2.33
C VAL A 57 -6.74 8.03 1.93
N HIS A 58 -7.04 9.33 1.96
CA HIS A 58 -6.07 10.38 1.65
C HIS A 58 -4.87 10.33 2.60
N HIS A 59 -5.09 10.16 3.90
CA HIS A 59 -4.00 10.03 4.86
C HIS A 59 -3.05 8.86 4.54
N VAL A 60 -3.58 7.74 4.05
CA VAL A 60 -2.77 6.60 3.62
C VAL A 60 -1.96 6.96 2.38
N LEU A 61 -2.59 7.58 1.37
CA LEU A 61 -1.93 8.02 0.15
C LEU A 61 -0.82 9.03 0.45
N ASP A 62 -1.07 10.05 1.27
CA ASP A 62 -0.09 11.04 1.70
C ASP A 62 1.11 10.37 2.40
N THR A 63 0.84 9.32 3.19
CA THR A 63 1.89 8.52 3.84
C THR A 63 2.72 7.75 2.81
N VAL A 64 2.09 7.17 1.79
CA VAL A 64 2.78 6.47 0.70
C VAL A 64 3.63 7.46 -0.11
N GLU A 65 3.09 8.64 -0.43
CA GLU A 65 3.82 9.73 -1.10
C GLU A 65 5.05 10.17 -0.31
N THR A 66 4.90 10.33 1.01
CA THR A 66 6.03 10.61 1.92
C THR A 66 7.10 9.52 1.84
N CYS A 67 6.70 8.25 1.78
CA CYS A 67 7.64 7.14 1.64
C CYS A 67 8.31 7.15 0.25
N ILE A 68 7.59 7.52 -0.80
CA ILE A 68 8.13 7.64 -2.16
C ILE A 68 9.22 8.71 -2.20
N LEU A 69 8.88 9.92 -1.74
CA LEU A 69 9.76 11.09 -1.73
C LEU A 69 11.02 10.88 -0.86
N LYS A 70 10.96 10.00 0.14
CA LYS A 70 12.15 9.63 0.92
C LYS A 70 13.24 8.99 0.06
N PHE A 71 12.88 8.23 -0.97
CA PHE A 71 13.83 7.54 -1.86
C PHE A 71 14.01 8.23 -3.21
N ALA A 72 13.02 9.01 -3.65
CA ALA A 72 13.03 9.76 -4.91
C ALA A 72 12.58 11.22 -4.67
N PRO A 73 13.40 12.04 -3.99
CA PRO A 73 12.99 13.39 -3.54
C PRO A 73 12.72 14.37 -4.68
N ASN A 74 13.30 14.12 -5.86
CA ASN A 74 13.16 14.98 -7.04
C ASN A 74 12.11 14.46 -8.04
N LEU A 75 11.34 13.42 -7.67
CA LEU A 75 10.31 12.88 -8.53
C LEU A 75 9.19 13.91 -8.72
N ARG A 76 8.72 14.07 -9.96
CA ARG A 76 7.66 15.05 -10.28
C ARG A 76 6.37 14.76 -9.49
N PRO A 77 5.66 15.77 -8.96
CA PRO A 77 4.50 15.56 -8.10
C PRO A 77 3.39 14.68 -8.70
N GLU A 78 3.16 14.79 -10.01
CA GLU A 78 2.19 13.97 -10.74
C GLU A 78 2.60 12.49 -10.78
N LEU A 79 3.89 12.20 -10.88
CA LEU A 79 4.42 10.83 -10.86
C LEU A 79 4.39 10.26 -9.45
N VAL A 80 4.64 11.08 -8.42
CA VAL A 80 4.51 10.68 -7.01
C VAL A 80 3.07 10.24 -6.71
N LYS A 81 2.08 11.04 -7.14
CA LYS A 81 0.66 10.70 -7.02
C LYS A 81 0.31 9.44 -7.81
N SER A 82 0.75 9.34 -9.06
CA SER A 82 0.48 8.16 -9.88
C SER A 82 1.03 6.89 -9.23
N LEU A 83 2.28 6.94 -8.74
CA LEU A 83 2.91 5.82 -8.06
C LEU A 83 2.22 5.51 -6.72
N SER A 84 1.78 6.51 -5.96
CA SER A 84 1.08 6.27 -4.68
C SER A 84 -0.23 5.50 -4.89
N TYR A 85 -1.00 5.85 -5.92
CA TYR A 85 -2.18 5.10 -6.32
C TYR A 85 -1.84 3.68 -6.80
N GLU A 86 -0.86 3.51 -7.68
CA GLU A 86 -0.46 2.18 -8.19
C GLU A 86 -0.03 1.24 -7.06
N LEU A 87 0.81 1.73 -6.15
CA LEU A 87 1.27 0.95 -4.99
C LEU A 87 0.11 0.60 -4.06
N TYR A 88 -0.78 1.55 -3.78
CA TYR A 88 -1.88 1.31 -2.87
C TYR A 88 -2.92 0.36 -3.46
N MET A 89 -3.27 0.51 -4.74
CA MET A 89 -4.18 -0.42 -5.44
C MET A 89 -3.62 -1.84 -5.47
N SER A 90 -2.33 -1.99 -5.81
CA SER A 90 -1.66 -3.30 -5.82
C SER A 90 -1.69 -3.95 -4.43
N TYR A 91 -1.41 -3.16 -3.39
CA TYR A 91 -1.47 -3.60 -2.00
C TYR A 91 -2.88 -4.05 -1.59
N LEU A 92 -3.91 -3.26 -1.89
CA LEU A 92 -5.29 -3.61 -1.57
C LEU A 92 -5.75 -4.88 -2.30
N GLY A 93 -5.52 -4.95 -3.61
CA GLY A 93 -5.91 -6.09 -4.43
C GLY A 93 -5.19 -7.37 -4.03
N GLY A 94 -3.87 -7.29 -3.79
CA GLY A 94 -3.07 -8.43 -3.37
C GLY A 94 -3.43 -8.95 -1.99
N LEU A 95 -3.68 -8.05 -1.01
CA LEU A 95 -4.17 -8.49 0.31
C LEU A 95 -5.56 -9.13 0.25
N ARG A 96 -6.50 -8.56 -0.51
CA ARG A 96 -7.83 -9.15 -0.69
C ARG A 96 -7.73 -10.54 -1.34
N LEU A 97 -6.94 -10.69 -2.39
CA LEU A 97 -6.77 -11.98 -3.06
C LEU A 97 -6.06 -13.00 -2.15
N TYR A 98 -5.06 -12.58 -1.38
CA TYR A 98 -4.44 -13.44 -0.37
C TYR A 98 -5.42 -13.83 0.74
N ALA A 99 -6.29 -12.92 1.17
CA ALA A 99 -7.31 -13.20 2.17
C ALA A 99 -8.30 -14.27 1.70
N LEU A 100 -8.64 -14.29 0.40
CA LEU A 100 -9.55 -15.27 -0.21
C LEU A 100 -8.88 -16.62 -0.47
N THR A 101 -7.64 -16.62 -0.95
CA THR A 101 -6.95 -17.85 -1.42
C THR A 101 -6.05 -18.50 -0.38
N LYS A 102 -5.56 -17.71 0.58
CA LYS A 102 -4.45 -18.06 1.50
C LYS A 102 -3.14 -18.44 0.78
N ASP A 103 -3.02 -18.15 -0.52
CA ASP A 103 -1.83 -18.50 -1.31
C ASP A 103 -0.73 -17.43 -1.13
N ARG A 104 0.40 -17.82 -0.54
CA ARG A 104 1.55 -16.93 -0.36
C ARG A 104 2.14 -16.45 -1.69
N LYS A 105 1.97 -17.17 -2.80
CA LYS A 105 2.42 -16.71 -4.12
C LYS A 105 1.74 -15.40 -4.54
N VAL A 106 0.52 -15.14 -4.06
CA VAL A 106 -0.17 -13.86 -4.28
C VAL A 106 0.60 -12.70 -3.64
N ILE A 107 1.11 -12.89 -2.43
CA ILE A 107 1.90 -11.88 -1.74
C ILE A 107 3.21 -11.58 -2.48
N GLU A 108 3.89 -12.62 -2.95
CA GLU A 108 5.11 -12.43 -3.74
C GLU A 108 4.83 -11.74 -5.08
N ARG A 109 3.75 -12.13 -5.77
CA ARG A 109 3.32 -11.48 -7.02
C ARG A 109 2.98 -9.99 -6.81
N MET A 110 2.27 -9.67 -5.73
CA MET A 110 1.93 -8.30 -5.35
C MET A 110 3.20 -7.47 -5.11
N LYS A 111 4.19 -7.99 -4.36
CA LYS A 111 5.48 -7.31 -4.15
C LYS A 111 6.19 -7.05 -5.47
N SER A 112 6.29 -8.06 -6.33
CA SER A 112 6.95 -7.91 -7.64
C SER A 112 6.28 -6.85 -8.51
N GLN A 113 4.94 -6.79 -8.52
CA GLN A 113 4.20 -5.76 -9.25
C GLN A 113 4.47 -4.35 -8.69
N MET A 114 4.43 -4.20 -7.36
CA MET A 114 4.73 -2.93 -6.70
C MET A 114 6.15 -2.45 -6.99
N ILE A 115 7.13 -3.35 -6.94
CA ILE A 115 8.53 -3.04 -7.27
C ILE A 115 8.66 -2.63 -8.73
N ALA A 116 8.06 -3.37 -9.65
CA ALA A 116 8.11 -3.05 -11.09
C ALA A 116 7.48 -1.69 -11.39
N SER A 117 6.36 -1.34 -10.76
CA SER A 117 5.75 -0.01 -10.86
C SER A 117 6.69 1.10 -10.37
N ALA A 118 7.33 0.88 -9.22
CA ALA A 118 8.28 1.84 -8.65
C ALA A 118 9.51 2.03 -9.55
N GLU A 119 10.10 0.95 -10.07
CA GLU A 119 11.27 1.02 -10.95
C GLU A 119 10.95 1.68 -12.29
N ARG A 120 9.76 1.42 -12.84
CA ARG A 120 9.30 2.03 -14.10
C ARG A 120 9.16 3.55 -13.96
N LEU A 121 8.53 4.02 -12.89
CA LEU A 121 8.19 5.44 -12.72
C LEU A 121 9.33 6.30 -12.14
N VAL A 122 10.28 5.70 -11.44
CA VAL A 122 11.46 6.43 -10.95
C VAL A 122 12.53 6.61 -12.04
N LYS A 123 12.54 5.74 -13.07
CA LYS A 123 13.47 5.82 -14.21
C LYS A 123 12.94 6.65 -15.39
N SER A 124 11.68 7.07 -15.35
CA SER A 124 10.99 7.86 -16.40
C SER A 124 11.03 9.35 -16.12
#